data_AF-A0A6I0BME2-F1
#
_entry.id   AF-A0A6I0BME2-F1
#
_cell.length_a   1.000
_cell.length_b   1.000
_cell.length_c   1.000
_cell.angle_alpha   90.00
_cell.angle_beta   90.00
_cell.angle_gamma   90.00
#
_symmetry.space_group_name_H-M   'P 1'
#
loop_
_entity.id
_entity.type
_entity.pdbx_description
1 polymer ?
#
loop_
_entity_poly.entity_id
_entity_poly.type
_entity_poly.pdbx_seq_one_letter_code
_entity_poly.pdbx_strand_id
1 'polypeptide(L)'
;MHKSYRFRLHPNEEQKVLIHKAFGCARFVYNYFLTKRKEAYENDKITLTRFQCDKQLTSLKKEIEWLKEPDKWVLQNVLKDLDVAFKKFFNEKKGYPRYKKKHARDKSYRTNNNGNTVRIEGDKIRLPKVGLVKFSK
;
A
#
# COMPACT_ATOMS: atom_id res chain seq x y z
N MET A 1 -15.12 -18.96 -9.94
CA MET A 1 -13.70 -19.39 -9.99
C MET A 1 -12.81 -18.16 -10.08
N HIS A 2 -11.90 -17.94 -9.12
CA HIS A 2 -10.93 -16.84 -9.18
C HIS A 2 -9.66 -17.32 -9.91
N LYS A 3 -9.14 -16.52 -10.85
CA LYS A 3 -7.88 -16.80 -11.56
C LYS A 3 -6.80 -15.84 -11.07
N SER A 4 -5.58 -16.34 -10.89
CA SER A 4 -4.40 -15.53 -10.58
C SER A 4 -3.33 -15.75 -11.63
N TYR A 5 -2.67 -14.66 -12.05
CA TYR A 5 -1.55 -14.69 -12.98
C TYR A 5 -0.33 -14.05 -12.33
N ARG A 6 0.86 -14.53 -12.68
CA ARG A 6 2.15 -14.00 -12.25
C ARG A 6 2.99 -13.73 -13.48
N PHE A 7 3.57 -12.54 -13.54
CA PHE A 7 4.41 -12.08 -14.64
C PHE A 7 5.64 -11.40 -14.08
N ARG A 8 6.75 -11.45 -14.81
CA ARG A 8 7.93 -10.63 -14.55
C ARG A 8 7.78 -9.29 -15.28
N LEU A 9 7.91 -8.19 -14.56
CA LEU A 9 7.90 -6.85 -15.14
C LEU A 9 9.30 -6.40 -15.53
N HIS A 10 9.39 -5.66 -16.63
CA HIS A 10 10.61 -5.05 -17.16
C HIS A 10 10.43 -3.52 -17.26
N PRO A 11 10.40 -2.81 -16.12
CA PRO A 11 10.24 -1.35 -16.10
C PRO A 11 11.49 -0.63 -16.62
N ASN A 12 11.28 0.52 -17.27
CA ASN A 12 12.36 1.46 -17.57
C ASN A 12 12.80 2.23 -16.30
N GLU A 13 13.85 3.06 -16.40
CA GLU A 13 14.39 3.77 -15.23
C GLU A 13 13.36 4.68 -14.53
N GLU A 14 12.57 5.44 -15.29
CA GLU A 14 11.52 6.30 -14.72
C GLU A 14 10.44 5.49 -13.98
N GLN A 15 10.02 4.37 -14.57
CA GLN A 15 9.04 3.45 -13.98
C GLN A 15 9.59 2.80 -12.71
N LYS A 16 10.88 2.44 -12.69
CA LYS A 16 11.54 1.93 -11.47
C LYS A 16 11.47 2.98 -10.37
N VAL A 17 11.78 4.24 -10.65
CA VAL A 17 11.69 5.33 -9.68
C VAL A 17 10.28 5.46 -9.11
N LEU A 18 9.24 5.43 -9.96
CA LEU A 18 7.84 5.50 -9.51
C LEU A 18 7.45 4.30 -8.63
N ILE A 19 7.86 3.09 -9.00
CA ILE A 19 7.65 1.87 -8.21
C ILE A 19 8.35 1.97 -6.85
N HIS A 20 9.60 2.48 -6.83
CA HIS A 20 10.34 2.69 -5.59
C HIS A 20 9.70 3.74 -4.68
N LYS A 21 9.18 4.84 -5.24
CA LYS A 21 8.39 5.85 -4.53
C LYS A 21 7.13 5.21 -3.91
N ALA A 22 6.43 4.36 -4.67
CA ALA A 22 5.27 3.63 -4.15
C ALA A 22 5.62 2.72 -2.95
N PHE A 23 6.76 2.01 -2.99
CA PHE A 23 7.23 1.24 -1.84
C PHE A 23 7.53 2.13 -0.62
N GLY A 24 8.17 3.28 -0.85
CA GLY A 24 8.49 4.25 0.19
C GLY A 24 7.23 4.77 0.89
N CYS A 25 6.26 5.23 0.10
CA CYS A 25 4.97 5.73 0.60
C CYS A 25 4.17 4.65 1.32
N ALA A 26 4.12 3.44 0.77
CA ALA A 26 3.43 2.32 1.39
C ALA A 26 4.04 1.96 2.76
N ARG A 27 5.38 1.96 2.87
CA ARG A 27 6.07 1.73 4.14
C ARG A 27 5.77 2.84 5.15
N PHE A 28 5.87 4.09 4.72
CA PHE A 28 5.64 5.24 5.59
C PHE A 28 4.22 5.24 6.15
N VAL A 29 3.20 5.14 5.29
CA VAL A 29 1.79 5.14 5.73
C VAL A 29 1.51 3.99 6.67
N TYR A 30 2.02 2.78 6.40
CA TYR A 30 1.84 1.65 7.32
C TYR A 30 2.40 1.97 8.71
N ASN A 31 3.65 2.43 8.78
CA ASN A 31 4.33 2.69 10.04
C ASN A 31 3.70 3.87 10.78
N TYR A 32 3.33 4.93 10.07
CA TYR A 32 2.67 6.11 10.63
C TYR A 32 1.36 5.72 11.33
N PHE A 33 0.50 4.95 10.65
CA PHE A 33 -0.78 4.55 11.23
C PHE A 33 -0.67 3.44 12.27
N LEU A 34 0.38 2.61 12.20
CA LEU A 34 0.70 1.69 13.29
C LEU A 34 1.06 2.46 14.57
N THR A 35 1.91 3.48 14.46
CA THR A 35 2.24 4.37 15.58
C THR A 35 1.00 5.09 16.10
N LYS A 36 0.21 5.72 15.23
CA LYS A 36 -1.02 6.43 15.64
C LYS A 36 -2.01 5.53 16.38
N ARG A 37 -2.21 4.29 15.92
CA ARG A 37 -3.07 3.32 16.61
C ARG A 37 -2.50 2.92 17.97
N LYS A 38 -1.18 2.75 18.06
CA LYS A 38 -0.50 2.43 19.30
C LYS A 38 -0.65 3.57 20.32
N GLU A 39 -0.36 4.81 19.92
CA GLU A 39 -0.49 6.01 20.76
C GLU A 39 -1.93 6.21 21.26
N ALA A 40 -2.93 6.11 20.37
CA ALA A 40 -4.34 6.25 20.75
C ALA A 40 -4.79 5.21 21.79
N TYR A 41 -4.25 3.99 21.70
CA TYR A 41 -4.55 2.94 22.67
C TYR A 41 -3.77 3.12 23.99
N GLU A 42 -2.52 3.56 23.91
CA GLU A 42 -1.69 3.80 25.10
C GLU A 42 -2.27 4.93 25.96
N ASN A 43 -2.65 6.04 25.32
CA ASN A 43 -3.15 7.24 26.00
C ASN A 43 -4.62 7.11 26.42
N ASP A 44 -5.50 6.72 25.48
CA ASP A 44 -6.96 6.83 25.67
C ASP A 44 -7.68 5.48 25.68
N LYS A 45 -6.93 4.37 25.51
CA LYS A 45 -7.49 3.01 25.30
C LYS A 45 -8.44 2.91 24.09
N ILE A 46 -8.29 3.83 23.13
CA ILE A 46 -9.11 3.87 21.91
C ILE A 46 -8.44 3.07 20.79
N THR A 47 -9.24 2.29 20.07
CA THR A 47 -8.79 1.61 18.84
C THR A 47 -9.30 2.36 17.61
N LEU A 48 -8.39 2.93 16.81
CA LEU A 48 -8.77 3.61 15.58
C LEU A 48 -9.25 2.59 14.53
N THR A 49 -10.45 2.84 13.99
CA THR A 49 -11.01 2.09 12.86
C THR A 49 -10.27 2.41 11.57
N ARG A 50 -10.37 1.51 10.58
CA ARG A 50 -9.86 1.78 9.22
C ARG A 50 -10.44 3.07 8.64
N PHE A 51 -11.74 3.31 8.81
CA PHE A 51 -12.42 4.49 8.28
C PHE A 51 -11.83 5.80 8.84
N GLN A 52 -11.55 5.84 10.15
CA GLN A 52 -10.87 6.98 10.77
C GLN A 52 -9.46 7.17 10.21
N CYS A 53 -8.70 6.08 10.02
CA CYS A 53 -7.38 6.16 9.38
C CYS A 53 -7.47 6.67 7.93
N ASP A 54 -8.46 6.23 7.14
CA ASP A 54 -8.67 6.70 5.77
C ASP A 54 -9.00 8.22 5.73
N LYS A 55 -9.80 8.71 6.68
CA LYS A 55 -10.09 10.16 6.83
C LYS A 55 -8.81 10.94 7.17
N GLN A 56 -8.03 10.47 8.15
CA GLN A 56 -6.76 11.09 8.52
C GLN A 56 -5.73 11.06 7.38
N LEU A 57 -5.69 9.97 6.60
CA LEU A 57 -4.81 9.86 5.43
C LEU A 57 -5.14 10.94 4.37
N THR A 58 -6.41 11.33 4.25
CA THR A 58 -6.82 12.41 3.36
C THR A 58 -6.25 13.76 3.78
N SER A 59 -6.24 14.05 5.09
CA SER A 59 -5.58 15.25 5.62
C SER A 59 -4.06 15.18 5.49
N LEU A 60 -3.47 14.03 5.84
CA LEU A 60 -2.02 13.81 5.79
C LEU A 60 -1.44 14.01 4.38
N LYS A 61 -2.18 13.63 3.33
CA LYS A 61 -1.79 13.88 1.94
C LYS A 61 -1.74 15.37 1.57
N LYS A 62 -2.50 16.23 2.25
CA LYS A 62 -2.44 17.68 2.04
C LYS A 62 -1.20 18.29 2.66
N GLU A 63 -0.75 17.73 3.78
CA GLU A 63 0.46 18.15 4.48
C GLU A 63 1.74 17.58 3.83
N ILE A 64 1.67 16.36 3.32
CA ILE A 64 2.81 15.62 2.80
C ILE A 64 2.60 15.32 1.31
N GLU A 65 3.08 16.22 0.45
CA GLU A 65 2.82 16.19 -0.99
C GLU A 65 3.30 14.90 -1.67
N TRP A 66 4.43 14.34 -1.25
CA TRP A 66 4.99 13.13 -1.86
C TRP A 66 4.11 11.88 -1.65
N LEU A 67 3.13 11.91 -0.72
CA LEU A 67 2.11 10.86 -0.60
C LEU A 67 1.08 10.86 -1.75
N LYS A 68 1.09 11.87 -2.62
CA LYS A 68 0.26 11.93 -3.84
C LYS A 68 0.97 11.38 -5.09
N GLU A 69 2.28 11.12 -5.01
CA GLU A 69 3.04 10.52 -6.10
C GLU A 69 2.54 9.11 -6.50
N PRO A 70 2.33 8.16 -5.56
CA PRO A 70 1.80 6.86 -5.92
C PRO A 70 0.30 6.92 -6.20
N ASP A 71 -0.21 5.86 -6.82
CA ASP A 71 -1.65 5.65 -6.95
C ASP A 71 -2.35 5.60 -5.58
N LYS A 72 -3.57 6.15 -5.52
CA LYS A 72 -4.34 6.26 -4.27
C LYS A 72 -4.60 4.89 -3.64
N TRP A 73 -4.76 3.83 -4.45
CA TRP A 73 -5.04 2.49 -3.96
C TRP A 73 -3.85 1.89 -3.23
N VAL A 74 -2.62 2.32 -3.54
CA VAL A 74 -1.43 1.87 -2.79
C VAL A 74 -1.58 2.17 -1.31
N LEU A 75 -1.97 3.40 -0.98
CA LEU A 75 -2.06 3.87 0.41
C LEU A 75 -3.31 3.33 1.12
N GLN A 76 -4.44 3.23 0.41
CA GLN A 76 -5.66 2.63 0.98
C GLN A 76 -5.52 1.12 1.23
N ASN A 77 -4.85 0.40 0.33
CA ASN A 77 -4.57 -1.03 0.54
C ASN A 77 -3.63 -1.25 1.72
N VAL A 78 -2.67 -0.34 1.94
CA VAL A 78 -1.79 -0.40 3.12
C VAL A 78 -2.59 -0.28 4.42
N LEU A 79 -3.56 0.63 4.49
CA LEU A 79 -4.45 0.74 5.64
C LEU A 79 -5.34 -0.49 5.82
N LYS A 80 -5.81 -1.09 4.71
CA LYS A 80 -6.54 -2.35 4.74
C LYS A 80 -5.67 -3.50 5.27
N ASP A 81 -4.41 -3.57 4.86
CA ASP A 81 -3.46 -4.59 5.32
C ASP A 81 -3.15 -4.43 6.81
N LEU A 82 -3.02 -3.19 7.29
CA LEU A 82 -2.87 -2.90 8.72
C LEU A 82 -4.12 -3.32 9.51
N ASP A 83 -5.31 -3.01 9.01
CA ASP A 83 -6.57 -3.40 9.64
C ASP A 83 -6.73 -4.92 9.74
N VAL A 84 -6.37 -5.65 8.68
CA VAL A 84 -6.32 -7.11 8.70
C VAL A 84 -5.31 -7.63 9.72
N ALA A 85 -4.13 -7.01 9.83
CA ALA A 85 -3.14 -7.41 10.81
C ALA A 85 -3.65 -7.25 12.25
N PHE A 86 -4.33 -6.15 12.56
CA PHE A 86 -4.97 -5.97 13.87
C PHE A 86 -6.10 -6.97 14.11
N LYS A 87 -6.97 -7.22 13.12
CA LYS A 87 -8.02 -8.25 13.25
C LYS A 87 -7.44 -9.62 13.56
N LYS A 88 -6.33 -10.00 12.92
CA LYS A 88 -5.62 -11.25 13.22
C LYS A 88 -5.00 -11.25 14.61
N PHE A 89 -4.48 -10.12 15.07
CA PHE A 89 -3.98 -9.98 16.44
C PHE A 89 -5.09 -10.22 17.47
N PHE A 90 -6.25 -9.59 17.31
CA PHE A 90 -7.36 -9.70 18.25
C PHE A 90 -8.11 -11.05 18.15
N ASN A 91 -8.46 -11.48 16.93
CA ASN A 91 -9.35 -12.63 16.73
C ASN A 91 -8.59 -13.96 16.69
N GLU A 92 -7.41 -13.98 16.09
CA GLU A 92 -6.63 -15.20 15.87
C GLU A 92 -5.45 -15.31 16.86
N LYS A 93 -5.32 -14.38 17.83
CA LYS A 93 -4.20 -14.26 18.78
C LYS A 93 -2.82 -14.33 18.10
N LYS A 94 -2.73 -13.91 16.83
CA LYS A 94 -1.45 -13.80 16.13
C LYS A 94 -0.64 -12.65 16.71
N GLY A 95 0.68 -12.66 16.51
CA GLY A 95 1.54 -11.60 17.03
C GLY A 95 1.12 -10.18 16.59
N TYR A 96 1.41 -9.20 17.45
CA TYR A 96 1.09 -7.80 17.22
C TYR A 96 1.68 -7.27 15.89
N PRO A 97 0.99 -6.38 15.16
CA PRO A 97 1.50 -5.80 13.92
C PRO A 97 2.87 -5.14 14.12
N ARG A 98 3.82 -5.45 13.23
CA ARG A 98 5.21 -4.97 13.32
C ARG A 98 5.50 -3.90 12.28
N TYR A 99 6.38 -2.96 12.63
CA TYR A 99 6.87 -1.96 11.70
C TYR A 99 7.50 -2.58 10.45
N LYS A 100 7.22 -1.99 9.28
CA LYS A 100 7.84 -2.34 8.02
C LYS A 100 9.25 -1.76 7.94
N LYS A 101 10.22 -2.61 7.56
CA LYS A 101 11.64 -2.26 7.42
C LYS A 101 11.94 -1.68 6.04
N LYS A 102 12.90 -0.74 5.95
CA LYS A 102 13.32 -0.11 4.67
C LYS A 102 14.00 -1.10 3.72
N HIS A 103 14.89 -1.92 4.25
CA HIS A 103 15.71 -2.89 3.50
C HIS A 103 15.15 -4.32 3.60
N ALA A 104 13.82 -4.46 3.71
CA ALA A 104 13.19 -5.77 3.60
C ALA A 104 13.43 -6.36 2.19
N ARG A 105 13.63 -7.69 2.13
CA ARG A 105 13.82 -8.41 0.87
C ARG A 105 12.57 -8.35 -0.02
N ASP A 106 11.38 -8.29 0.58
CA ASP A 106 10.11 -8.46 -0.12
C ASP A 106 9.34 -7.14 -0.24
N LYS A 107 9.89 -6.19 -0.98
CA LYS A 107 9.18 -4.91 -1.25
C LYS A 107 8.03 -5.15 -2.21
N SER A 108 6.82 -4.80 -1.79
CA SER A 108 5.62 -4.93 -2.60
C SER A 108 4.65 -3.77 -2.34
N TYR A 109 3.85 -3.46 -3.35
CA TYR A 109 2.67 -2.62 -3.22
C TYR A 109 1.49 -3.27 -3.93
N ARG A 110 0.28 -2.89 -3.53
CA ARG A 110 -0.96 -3.38 -4.14
C ARG A 110 -1.75 -2.21 -4.70
N THR A 111 -2.14 -2.30 -5.96
CA THR A 111 -3.08 -1.37 -6.60
C THR A 111 -4.30 -2.15 -7.09
N ASN A 112 -5.38 -1.43 -7.39
CA ASN A 112 -6.64 -2.01 -7.82
C ASN A 112 -6.93 -1.55 -9.25
N ASN A 113 -7.57 -2.43 -10.03
CA ASN A 113 -8.17 -2.02 -11.29
C ASN A 113 -9.45 -1.22 -10.99
N ASN A 114 -9.48 0.05 -11.38
CA ASN A 114 -10.67 0.89 -11.26
C ASN A 114 -10.93 1.58 -12.60
N GLY A 115 -11.94 1.14 -13.35
CA GLY A 115 -12.24 1.72 -14.66
C GLY A 115 -11.10 1.52 -15.66
N ASN A 116 -10.62 0.28 -15.78
CA ASN A 116 -9.62 -0.13 -16.78
C ASN A 116 -8.21 0.46 -16.57
N THR A 117 -7.86 0.84 -15.34
CA THR A 117 -6.54 1.38 -14.98
C THR A 117 -5.45 0.31 -14.91
N VAL A 118 -5.83 -0.97 -14.78
CA VAL A 118 -4.93 -2.12 -14.90
C VAL A 118 -5.44 -3.04 -16.01
N ARG A 119 -4.66 -3.19 -17.08
CA ARG A 119 -5.02 -4.00 -18.25
C ARG A 119 -3.79 -4.41 -19.04
N ILE A 120 -3.91 -5.49 -19.80
CA ILE A 120 -2.88 -5.95 -20.73
C ILE A 120 -3.12 -5.29 -22.09
N GLU A 121 -2.05 -4.73 -22.67
CA GLU A 121 -2.00 -4.14 -24.00
C GLU A 121 -0.81 -4.77 -24.74
N GLY A 122 -1.06 -5.82 -25.52
CA GLY A 122 0.00 -6.58 -26.20
C GLY A 122 1.00 -7.22 -25.22
N ASP A 123 2.27 -6.84 -25.35
CA ASP A 123 3.40 -7.28 -24.51
C ASP A 123 3.58 -6.43 -23.23
N LYS A 124 2.64 -5.51 -22.95
CA LYS A 124 2.72 -4.56 -21.83
C LYS A 124 1.50 -4.65 -20.93
N ILE A 125 1.70 -4.30 -19.67
CA ILE A 125 0.64 -4.09 -18.70
C ILE A 125 0.58 -2.61 -18.31
N ARG A 126 -0.61 -2.02 -18.39
CA ARG A 126 -0.84 -0.67 -17.88
C ARG A 126 -1.00 -0.73 -16.36
N LEU A 127 -0.27 0.13 -15.66
CA LEU A 127 -0.35 0.31 -14.21
C LEU A 127 -0.69 1.77 -13.87
N PRO A 128 -1.52 2.03 -12.84
CA PRO A 128 -1.81 3.39 -12.37
C PRO A 128 -0.54 4.16 -12.03
N LYS A 129 -0.43 5.41 -12.50
CA LYS A 129 0.72 6.32 -12.36
C LYS A 129 2.05 5.86 -12.99
N VAL A 130 2.30 4.55 -13.10
CA VAL A 130 3.52 3.97 -13.69
C VAL A 130 3.44 3.90 -15.22
N GLY A 131 2.25 3.74 -15.80
CA GLY A 131 2.08 3.66 -17.25
C GLY A 131 2.21 2.24 -17.81
N LEU A 132 2.60 2.11 -19.08
CA LEU A 132 2.75 0.81 -19.77
C LEU A 132 4.11 0.17 -19.48
N VAL A 133 4.10 -0.97 -18.83
CA VAL A 133 5.30 -1.71 -18.42
C VAL A 133 5.38 -3.00 -19.20
N LYS A 134 6.52 -3.28 -19.83
CA LYS A 134 6.75 -4.57 -20.51
C LYS A 134 6.71 -5.71 -19.49
N PHE A 135 6.18 -6.85 -19.87
CA PHE A 135 6.21 -8.03 -19.03
C PHE A 135 6.54 -9.29 -19.83
N SER A 136 7.03 -10.31 -19.13
CA SER A 136 7.18 -11.67 -19.65
C SER A 136 6.45 -12.65 -18.73
N LYS A 137 6.01 -13.77 -19.29
CA LYS A 137 5.41 -14.88 -18.52
C LYS A 137 6.45 -15.53 -17.61
#